data_AF-A0A2J8S246-F1
#
_entry.id   AF-A0A2J8S246-F1
#
_cell.length_a   1.000
_cell.length_b   1.000
_cell.length_c   1.000
_cell.angle_alpha   90.00
_cell.angle_beta   90.00
_cell.angle_gamma   90.00
#
_symmetry.space_group_name_H-M   'P 1'
#
loop_
_entity.id
_entity.type
_entity.pdbx_description
1 polymer ?
#
loop_
_entity_poly.entity_id
_entity_poly.type
_entity_poly.pdbx_seq_one_letter_code
_entity_poly.pdbx_strand_id
1 'polypeptide(L)'
;MRFLRTDSASADPDNLKYSSSRDRGGSSSYGLQPSNSAVVSRQRHDDTRVHADIQNDEKGGYSVNGGSGENTYGRKSLGQELRVNNVTSPEFTSVQHGSRALATKDMRKSQERSMSYSDESRLSNLLRRITREDDRDRRLATVKQLKEFIQQPENKLVLVKQLDNILAAVHDVLNESSKLLQELRQEGACCLGLLCASLSYEAEKIFKWIFSKFSSSAKDEVKLLYLCATYKALETVGEKKAFSSVMQLVMTSLQSILENVDTPELLCKCVKCILLVARCYPHIFSTNFRDTVDILVGWHIDHTQKPSLTQQVSGWLQSLEPFWVADLAFSTTLLGQFLEDMEAYAEDLSHVASGESVDEDVPPPSVSLPKLAALLRVFSTVVRSIGERFSPIRGPPITEAYVTDVLYRVMRCVTAANQVFFSEAVLTAANECVGVLLGSLDPSMTIHCDMVITYGLDQLENCQTCGTDYIISVLNLLTL
;
A
#
# COMPACT_ATOMS: atom_id res chain seq x y z
N MET A 1 19.15 4.19 13.60
CA MET A 1 20.15 3.50 12.75
C MET A 1 21.06 4.60 12.18
N ARG A 2 22.40 4.50 12.23
CA ARG A 2 23.26 5.64 11.82
C ARG A 2 23.40 5.69 10.30
N PHE A 3 22.94 6.77 9.67
CA PHE A 3 23.28 7.09 8.29
C PHE A 3 24.67 7.75 8.21
N LEU A 4 25.51 7.25 7.31
CA LEU A 4 26.70 7.95 6.82
C LEU A 4 26.84 7.70 5.30
N ARG A 5 26.69 8.78 4.54
CA ARG A 5 27.30 9.03 3.21
C ARG A 5 28.64 9.76 3.46
N THR A 6 29.62 9.86 2.56
CA THR A 6 29.99 9.22 1.28
C THR A 6 31.53 9.39 1.12
N ASP A 7 32.05 9.15 -0.10
CA ASP A 7 33.20 9.84 -0.74
C ASP A 7 34.41 8.95 -1.10
N SER A 8 35.11 9.15 -2.22
CA SER A 8 34.80 9.98 -3.41
C SER A 8 35.53 9.44 -4.65
N ALA A 9 35.12 9.84 -5.86
CA ALA A 9 35.78 9.49 -7.12
C ALA A 9 36.62 10.66 -7.64
N SER A 10 37.89 10.40 -8.00
CA SER A 10 38.83 11.40 -8.51
C SER A 10 38.64 11.66 -10.01
N ALA A 11 38.67 12.94 -10.43
CA ALA A 11 38.80 13.34 -11.83
C ALA A 11 39.75 14.54 -11.97
N ASP A 12 40.79 14.39 -12.79
CA ASP A 12 41.69 15.47 -13.20
C ASP A 12 41.16 16.20 -14.46
N PRO A 13 41.50 17.48 -14.68
CA PRO A 13 41.04 18.27 -15.82
C PRO A 13 42.05 18.30 -16.98
N ASP A 14 41.61 18.38 -18.24
CA ASP A 14 42.29 19.22 -19.25
C ASP A 14 41.57 19.44 -20.60
N ASN A 15 42.07 20.45 -21.35
CA ASN A 15 41.94 20.72 -22.80
C ASN A 15 40.69 21.42 -23.40
N LEU A 16 40.75 22.77 -23.38
CA LEU A 16 40.82 23.66 -24.57
C LEU A 16 40.20 23.21 -25.91
N LYS A 17 39.31 24.04 -26.47
CA LYS A 17 39.60 24.76 -27.73
C LYS A 17 38.67 25.95 -28.05
N TYR A 18 39.29 27.00 -28.59
CA TYR A 18 38.68 28.26 -29.03
C TYR A 18 38.32 28.19 -30.53
N SER A 19 37.21 28.80 -30.95
CA SER A 19 37.06 29.33 -32.32
C SER A 19 35.95 30.40 -32.38
N SER A 20 36.16 31.42 -33.21
CA SER A 20 35.45 32.71 -33.13
C SER A 20 35.06 33.27 -34.50
N SER A 21 33.82 33.73 -34.66
CA SER A 21 33.37 34.74 -35.65
C SER A 21 31.96 35.20 -35.28
N ARG A 22 31.71 36.50 -35.00
CA ARG A 22 31.31 37.56 -35.96
C ARG A 22 30.04 37.22 -36.76
N ASP A 23 29.04 38.09 -36.94
CA ASP A 23 29.01 39.56 -36.76
C ASP A 23 27.55 40.12 -36.75
N ARG A 24 27.36 41.35 -36.22
CA ARG A 24 26.17 42.26 -36.36
C ARG A 24 24.81 41.76 -35.81
N GLY A 25 23.93 42.55 -35.16
CA GLY A 25 23.82 44.01 -34.96
C GLY A 25 22.44 44.51 -35.49
N GLY A 26 21.60 45.28 -34.78
CA GLY A 26 21.68 45.84 -33.42
C GLY A 26 20.42 46.68 -33.06
N SER A 27 20.48 47.44 -31.95
CA SER A 27 19.53 48.50 -31.49
C SER A 27 18.09 48.08 -31.11
N SER A 28 17.62 48.24 -29.86
CA SER A 28 17.23 49.49 -29.13
C SER A 28 15.94 50.14 -29.71
N SER A 29 14.92 50.60 -28.96
CA SER A 29 14.79 50.97 -27.53
C SER A 29 13.29 51.03 -27.09
N TYR A 30 13.02 51.32 -25.80
CA TYR A 30 11.79 51.86 -25.13
C TYR A 30 10.52 52.16 -25.99
N GLY A 31 9.26 51.98 -25.55
CA GLY A 31 8.65 51.80 -24.22
C GLY A 31 7.20 52.36 -24.22
N LEU A 32 6.49 52.30 -23.08
CA LEU A 32 5.15 52.89 -22.79
C LEU A 32 3.86 52.14 -23.26
N GLN A 33 3.10 51.72 -22.25
CA GLN A 33 1.64 51.49 -22.20
C GLN A 33 0.90 52.84 -21.95
N PRO A 34 -0.44 52.91 -21.72
CA PRO A 34 -1.58 52.08 -22.16
C PRO A 34 -2.76 52.94 -22.72
N SER A 35 -3.87 52.34 -23.20
CA SER A 35 -5.18 53.03 -23.30
C SER A 35 -6.41 52.10 -23.44
N ASN A 36 -7.19 52.05 -22.37
CA ASN A 36 -8.66 52.16 -22.25
C ASN A 36 -9.71 51.36 -23.09
N SER A 37 -10.65 50.82 -22.29
CA SER A 37 -12.12 50.87 -22.42
C SER A 37 -12.88 50.04 -23.49
N ALA A 38 -13.40 48.91 -23.01
CA ALA A 38 -14.84 48.57 -22.95
C ALA A 38 -15.78 48.99 -24.10
N VAL A 39 -16.33 47.98 -24.79
CA VAL A 39 -17.71 48.01 -25.33
C VAL A 39 -18.40 46.67 -25.04
N VAL A 40 -19.62 46.74 -24.51
CA VAL A 40 -20.53 45.61 -24.30
C VAL A 40 -21.31 45.35 -25.58
N SER A 41 -21.42 44.09 -26.03
CA SER A 41 -22.50 43.66 -26.92
C SER A 41 -22.91 42.21 -26.66
N ARG A 42 -24.17 42.02 -26.24
CA ARG A 42 -24.87 40.73 -26.26
C ARG A 42 -25.44 40.52 -27.66
N GLN A 43 -25.28 39.32 -28.23
CA GLN A 43 -26.27 38.80 -29.17
C GLN A 43 -26.42 37.28 -29.02
N ARG A 44 -27.60 36.77 -29.37
CA ARG A 44 -28.13 35.46 -28.96
C ARG A 44 -27.94 34.38 -30.02
N HIS A 45 -27.92 33.14 -29.53
CA HIS A 45 -28.40 31.88 -30.13
C HIS A 45 -28.20 31.63 -31.63
N ASP A 46 -27.58 30.49 -31.93
CA ASP A 46 -28.24 29.50 -32.78
C ASP A 46 -28.01 28.09 -32.22
N ASP A 47 -28.90 27.15 -32.54
CA ASP A 47 -28.97 25.81 -31.95
C ASP A 47 -28.14 24.77 -32.74
N THR A 48 -27.49 23.84 -32.04
CA THR A 48 -27.17 22.52 -32.62
C THR A 48 -27.15 21.43 -31.54
N ARG A 49 -28.04 20.44 -31.71
CA ARG A 49 -28.12 19.23 -30.86
C ARG A 49 -26.99 18.26 -31.19
N VAL A 50 -26.30 17.74 -30.17
CA VAL A 50 -25.62 16.43 -30.20
C VAL A 50 -25.88 15.70 -28.87
N HIS A 51 -25.82 14.37 -28.91
CA HIS A 51 -26.25 13.43 -27.88
C HIS A 51 -25.46 13.52 -26.55
N ALA A 52 -26.11 13.02 -25.49
CA ALA A 52 -25.52 12.83 -24.18
C ALA A 52 -24.63 11.57 -24.12
N ASP A 53 -23.42 11.72 -23.60
CA ASP A 53 -22.61 10.61 -23.05
C ASP A 53 -22.62 10.70 -21.52
N ILE A 54 -23.04 9.62 -20.87
CA ILE A 54 -23.02 9.47 -19.41
C ILE A 54 -21.72 8.76 -19.03
N GLN A 55 -20.76 9.51 -18.50
CA GLN A 55 -19.64 8.93 -17.74
C GLN A 55 -19.94 9.05 -16.25
N ASN A 56 -20.13 7.91 -15.59
CA ASN A 56 -20.31 7.83 -14.15
C ASN A 56 -18.93 7.80 -13.46
N ASP A 57 -18.60 8.86 -12.72
CA ASP A 57 -17.53 8.82 -11.71
C ASP A 57 -18.02 8.10 -10.46
N GLU A 58 -17.49 6.90 -10.17
CA GLU A 58 -17.73 6.22 -8.90
C GLU A 58 -16.95 6.89 -7.75
N LYS A 59 -17.57 7.89 -7.12
CA LYS A 59 -17.18 8.36 -5.77
C LYS A 59 -17.52 7.30 -4.72
N GLY A 60 -16.57 6.46 -4.37
CA GLY A 60 -16.63 5.57 -3.20
C GLY A 60 -16.46 6.33 -1.88
N GLY A 61 -17.54 6.92 -1.36
CA GLY A 61 -17.56 7.54 -0.03
C GLY A 61 -17.80 6.50 1.09
N TYR A 62 -16.97 6.53 2.14
CA TYR A 62 -17.13 5.67 3.31
C TYR A 62 -18.04 6.35 4.35
N SER A 63 -19.25 5.82 4.53
CA SER A 63 -20.13 6.20 5.65
C SER A 63 -19.92 5.27 6.84
N VAL A 64 -19.32 5.79 7.91
CA VAL A 64 -19.33 5.15 9.24
C VAL A 64 -20.71 5.36 9.85
N ASN A 65 -21.34 4.29 10.36
CA ASN A 65 -22.52 4.43 11.21
C ASN A 65 -22.44 3.42 12.36
N GLY A 66 -22.42 3.93 13.58
CA GLY A 66 -22.30 3.13 14.80
C GLY A 66 -23.62 2.46 15.18
N GLY A 67 -23.53 1.29 15.81
CA GLY A 67 -24.68 0.55 16.35
C GLY A 67 -24.30 -0.18 17.61
N SER A 68 -24.87 0.26 18.74
CA SER A 68 -24.68 -0.38 20.05
C SER A 68 -25.17 -1.83 20.04
N GLY A 69 -24.47 -2.73 20.74
CA GLY A 69 -24.84 -4.14 20.81
C GLY A 69 -25.77 -4.49 21.97
N GLU A 70 -26.21 -5.74 22.01
CA GLU A 70 -26.56 -6.45 23.25
C GLU A 70 -26.41 -7.98 23.09
N ASN A 71 -26.31 -8.67 24.23
CA ASN A 71 -25.83 -10.07 24.33
C ASN A 71 -26.89 -11.13 24.00
N THR A 72 -26.46 -12.37 23.68
CA THR A 72 -26.95 -13.63 24.32
C THR A 72 -26.03 -14.82 23.98
N TYR A 73 -25.77 -15.69 24.98
CA TYR A 73 -24.90 -16.87 24.90
C TYR A 73 -25.62 -18.13 24.34
N GLY A 74 -24.87 -19.05 23.71
CA GLY A 74 -25.46 -20.27 23.12
C GLY A 74 -24.51 -21.42 22.74
N ARG A 75 -23.51 -21.74 23.58
CA ARG A 75 -22.52 -22.82 23.34
C ARG A 75 -23.16 -24.22 23.47
N LYS A 76 -22.96 -25.12 22.50
CA LYS A 76 -23.16 -26.59 22.68
C LYS A 76 -21.99 -27.39 22.12
N SER A 77 -21.59 -28.42 22.86
CA SER A 77 -20.37 -29.21 22.64
C SER A 77 -20.61 -30.44 21.79
N LEU A 78 -19.57 -30.87 21.09
CA LEU A 78 -19.45 -32.20 20.49
C LEU A 78 -19.08 -33.23 21.56
N GLY A 79 -19.40 -34.50 21.31
CA GLY A 79 -18.73 -35.67 21.90
C GLY A 79 -19.58 -36.54 22.83
N GLN A 80 -19.89 -37.77 22.38
CA GLN A 80 -19.56 -38.96 23.18
C GLN A 80 -19.45 -40.24 22.34
N GLU A 81 -18.71 -41.20 22.89
CA GLU A 81 -18.07 -42.31 22.17
C GLU A 81 -18.91 -43.59 22.10
N LEU A 82 -18.62 -44.34 21.02
CA LEU A 82 -18.44 -45.79 20.97
C LEU A 82 -18.83 -46.62 22.21
N ARG A 83 -19.71 -47.61 21.98
CA ARG A 83 -19.67 -48.90 22.69
C ARG A 83 -19.68 -50.05 21.70
N VAL A 84 -18.83 -51.05 21.96
CA VAL A 84 -18.75 -52.33 21.26
C VAL A 84 -18.94 -53.44 22.28
N ASN A 85 -19.81 -54.41 21.98
CA ASN A 85 -19.74 -55.85 22.33
C ASN A 85 -21.16 -56.47 22.35
N ASN A 86 -21.34 -57.80 22.33
CA ASN A 86 -20.93 -58.82 21.32
C ASN A 86 -21.74 -60.11 21.62
N VAL A 87 -21.99 -60.97 20.61
CA VAL A 87 -22.48 -62.38 20.73
C VAL A 87 -23.90 -62.55 21.35
N THR A 88 -24.87 -63.24 20.72
CA THR A 88 -25.08 -64.70 20.79
C THR A 88 -26.17 -65.15 19.78
N SER A 89 -25.95 -66.29 19.10
CA SER A 89 -26.87 -66.97 18.14
C SER A 89 -27.72 -68.06 18.86
N PRO A 90 -28.46 -69.01 18.23
CA PRO A 90 -28.88 -69.19 16.81
C PRO A 90 -30.38 -69.55 16.64
N GLU A 91 -30.86 -69.80 15.40
CA GLU A 91 -31.48 -71.09 14.94
C GLU A 91 -32.21 -70.96 13.56
N PHE A 92 -32.09 -72.03 12.74
CA PHE A 92 -32.92 -72.58 11.62
C PHE A 92 -34.03 -71.71 10.96
N THR A 93 -34.30 -71.70 9.64
CA THR A 93 -33.88 -72.46 8.43
C THR A 93 -33.63 -71.49 7.23
N SER A 94 -33.36 -71.83 5.96
CA SER A 94 -33.32 -73.10 5.19
C SER A 94 -32.36 -73.02 3.95
N VAL A 95 -32.24 -74.12 3.20
CA VAL A 95 -31.33 -74.37 2.05
C VAL A 95 -31.95 -74.02 0.68
N GLN A 96 -31.19 -73.42 -0.26
CA GLN A 96 -30.87 -73.99 -1.60
C GLN A 96 -29.93 -73.11 -2.48
N HIS A 97 -29.02 -73.78 -3.22
CA HIS A 97 -28.14 -73.23 -4.27
C HIS A 97 -28.92 -72.95 -5.59
N GLY A 98 -28.47 -72.17 -6.58
CA GLY A 98 -27.26 -71.34 -6.74
C GLY A 98 -26.99 -70.94 -8.22
N SER A 99 -25.91 -70.18 -8.47
CA SER A 99 -25.20 -69.97 -9.75
C SER A 99 -25.68 -68.96 -10.83
N ARG A 100 -24.77 -67.99 -11.06
CA ARG A 100 -24.30 -67.35 -12.34
C ARG A 100 -24.95 -66.07 -12.93
N ALA A 101 -24.09 -65.04 -12.99
CA ALA A 101 -23.98 -63.95 -13.98
C ALA A 101 -25.14 -62.93 -14.06
N LEU A 102 -24.92 -61.62 -14.32
CA LEU A 102 -23.93 -60.97 -15.20
C LEU A 102 -23.24 -59.75 -14.57
N ALA A 103 -22.16 -59.30 -15.20
CA ALA A 103 -21.32 -58.20 -14.73
C ALA A 103 -21.84 -56.81 -15.13
N THR A 104 -21.84 -55.87 -14.18
CA THR A 104 -22.05 -54.42 -14.38
C THR A 104 -20.98 -53.60 -13.65
N LYS A 105 -19.69 -53.89 -13.90
CA LYS A 105 -18.56 -53.22 -13.21
C LYS A 105 -17.45 -52.67 -14.12
N ASP A 106 -17.78 -52.18 -15.32
CA ASP A 106 -16.79 -51.55 -16.23
C ASP A 106 -17.27 -50.31 -17.02
N MET A 107 -18.38 -49.68 -16.64
CA MET A 107 -18.90 -48.47 -17.33
C MET A 107 -18.56 -47.13 -16.63
N ARG A 108 -18.09 -47.12 -15.37
CA ARG A 108 -17.70 -45.86 -14.68
C ARG A 108 -16.26 -45.40 -14.98
N LYS A 109 -15.30 -46.32 -15.10
CA LYS A 109 -13.88 -46.00 -15.37
C LYS A 109 -13.59 -45.47 -16.78
N SER A 110 -14.44 -45.81 -17.74
CA SER A 110 -14.32 -45.40 -19.14
C SER A 110 -14.84 -43.97 -19.36
N GLN A 111 -15.92 -43.59 -18.67
CA GLN A 111 -16.52 -42.25 -18.81
C GLN A 111 -15.69 -41.14 -18.13
N GLU A 112 -15.05 -41.41 -16.98
CA GLU A 112 -14.09 -40.47 -16.38
C GLU A 112 -12.88 -40.21 -17.29
N ARG A 113 -12.39 -41.24 -17.98
CA ARG A 113 -11.27 -41.12 -18.93
C ARG A 113 -11.63 -40.33 -20.18
N SER A 114 -12.84 -40.50 -20.74
CA SER A 114 -13.27 -39.71 -21.90
C SER A 114 -13.51 -38.24 -21.57
N MET A 115 -14.05 -37.94 -20.37
CA MET A 115 -14.19 -36.55 -19.90
C MET A 115 -12.83 -35.87 -19.66
N SER A 116 -11.91 -36.52 -18.93
CA SER A 116 -10.56 -35.97 -18.68
C SER A 116 -9.79 -35.66 -19.97
N TYR A 117 -9.96 -36.45 -21.04
CA TYR A 117 -9.33 -36.18 -22.34
C TYR A 117 -9.98 -34.99 -23.07
N SER A 118 -11.30 -34.84 -22.93
CA SER A 118 -12.03 -33.67 -23.43
C SER A 118 -11.53 -32.38 -22.76
N ASP A 119 -11.40 -32.35 -21.43
CA ASP A 119 -10.96 -31.16 -20.69
C ASP A 119 -9.47 -30.84 -20.91
N GLU A 120 -8.59 -31.84 -21.05
CA GLU A 120 -7.20 -31.63 -21.49
C GLU A 120 -7.13 -30.99 -22.90
N SER A 121 -7.98 -31.45 -23.83
CA SER A 121 -8.05 -30.86 -25.19
C SER A 121 -8.66 -29.45 -25.18
N ARG A 122 -9.64 -29.18 -24.30
CA ARG A 122 -10.27 -27.87 -24.13
C ARG A 122 -9.27 -26.86 -23.57
N LEU A 123 -8.54 -27.22 -22.51
CA LEU A 123 -7.48 -26.39 -21.95
C LEU A 123 -6.39 -26.11 -22.99
N SER A 124 -5.90 -27.14 -23.69
CA SER A 124 -4.89 -26.99 -24.74
C SER A 124 -5.31 -26.01 -25.84
N ASN A 125 -6.60 -26.03 -26.23
CA ASN A 125 -7.15 -25.07 -27.18
C ASN A 125 -7.21 -23.64 -26.63
N LEU A 126 -7.59 -23.45 -25.36
CA LEU A 126 -7.58 -22.13 -24.70
C LEU A 126 -6.15 -21.56 -24.66
N LEU A 127 -5.17 -22.33 -24.17
CA LEU A 127 -3.77 -21.92 -24.06
C LEU A 127 -3.15 -21.55 -25.42
N ARG A 128 -3.46 -22.31 -26.47
CA ARG A 128 -3.02 -22.00 -27.85
C ARG A 128 -3.65 -20.71 -28.39
N ARG A 129 -4.93 -20.45 -28.07
CA ARG A 129 -5.64 -19.26 -28.58
C ARG A 129 -5.21 -17.98 -27.88
N ILE A 130 -5.02 -17.99 -26.55
CA ILE A 130 -4.54 -16.79 -25.84
C ILE A 130 -3.14 -16.34 -26.30
N THR A 131 -2.30 -17.26 -26.81
CA THR A 131 -0.92 -16.96 -27.26
C THR A 131 -0.76 -16.70 -28.76
N ARG A 132 -1.67 -17.20 -29.62
CA ARG A 132 -1.47 -17.19 -31.10
C ARG A 132 -2.60 -16.59 -31.93
N GLU A 133 -3.72 -16.20 -31.33
CA GLU A 133 -4.80 -15.53 -32.06
C GLU A 133 -4.47 -14.03 -32.21
N ASP A 134 -4.61 -13.45 -33.41
CA ASP A 134 -4.23 -12.04 -33.64
C ASP A 134 -5.27 -11.03 -33.11
N ASP A 135 -6.53 -11.44 -33.05
CA ASP A 135 -7.66 -10.60 -32.64
C ASP A 135 -7.68 -10.41 -31.11
N ARG A 136 -7.38 -9.18 -30.66
CA ARG A 136 -7.34 -8.81 -29.24
C ARG A 136 -8.60 -9.22 -28.48
N ASP A 137 -9.78 -8.95 -29.03
CA ASP A 137 -11.04 -9.09 -28.30
C ASP A 137 -11.43 -10.56 -28.17
N ARG A 138 -11.07 -11.39 -29.16
CA ARG A 138 -11.18 -12.85 -29.07
C ARG A 138 -10.15 -13.46 -28.11
N ARG A 139 -8.91 -12.97 -28.08
CA ARG A 139 -7.92 -13.37 -27.05
C ARG A 139 -8.43 -13.04 -25.65
N LEU A 140 -9.00 -11.84 -25.48
CA LEU A 140 -9.55 -11.36 -24.21
C LEU A 140 -10.73 -12.22 -23.76
N ALA A 141 -11.65 -12.56 -24.66
CA ALA A 141 -12.73 -13.52 -24.37
C ALA A 141 -12.17 -14.91 -24.01
N THR A 142 -11.11 -15.36 -24.69
CA THR A 142 -10.48 -16.67 -24.45
C THR A 142 -9.77 -16.73 -23.08
N VAL A 143 -9.08 -15.67 -22.64
CA VAL A 143 -8.47 -15.66 -21.30
C VAL A 143 -9.53 -15.57 -20.19
N LYS A 144 -10.66 -14.89 -20.43
CA LYS A 144 -11.83 -14.91 -19.54
C LYS A 144 -12.41 -16.34 -19.41
N GLN A 145 -12.50 -17.09 -20.51
CA GLN A 145 -12.86 -18.53 -20.49
C GLN A 145 -11.82 -19.41 -19.77
N LEU A 146 -10.53 -19.10 -19.88
CA LEU A 146 -9.48 -19.77 -19.12
C LEU A 146 -9.63 -19.51 -17.61
N LYS A 147 -9.96 -18.28 -17.21
CA LYS A 147 -10.26 -17.93 -15.81
C LYS A 147 -11.40 -18.78 -15.26
N GLU A 148 -12.52 -18.83 -15.96
CA GLU A 148 -13.68 -19.65 -15.60
C GLU A 148 -13.31 -21.13 -15.48
N PHE A 149 -12.50 -21.65 -16.40
CA PHE A 149 -12.00 -23.04 -16.39
C PHE A 149 -11.13 -23.32 -15.15
N ILE A 150 -10.24 -22.39 -14.76
CA ILE A 150 -9.36 -22.51 -13.58
C ILE A 150 -10.16 -22.55 -12.27
N GLN A 151 -11.34 -21.92 -12.23
CA GLN A 151 -12.18 -21.84 -11.03
C GLN A 151 -13.08 -23.06 -10.81
N GLN A 152 -13.28 -23.93 -11.81
CA GLN A 152 -14.10 -25.14 -11.66
C GLN A 152 -13.36 -26.22 -10.83
N PRO A 153 -13.97 -26.76 -9.74
CA PRO A 153 -13.34 -27.79 -8.90
C PRO A 153 -12.93 -29.06 -9.65
N GLU A 154 -13.69 -29.44 -10.68
CA GLU A 154 -13.54 -30.67 -11.46
C GLU A 154 -12.24 -30.65 -12.28
N ASN A 155 -11.81 -29.45 -12.72
CA ASN A 155 -10.66 -29.27 -13.59
C ASN A 155 -9.31 -29.41 -12.86
N LYS A 156 -9.29 -29.48 -11.52
CA LYS A 156 -8.05 -29.49 -10.71
C LYS A 156 -7.00 -30.50 -11.18
N LEU A 157 -7.41 -31.73 -11.50
CA LEU A 157 -6.48 -32.77 -11.96
C LEU A 157 -5.81 -32.40 -13.30
N VAL A 158 -6.58 -31.81 -14.22
CA VAL A 158 -6.08 -31.35 -15.54
C VAL A 158 -5.13 -30.15 -15.36
N LEU A 159 -5.49 -29.22 -14.46
CA LEU A 159 -4.67 -28.04 -14.16
C LEU A 159 -3.30 -28.42 -13.56
N VAL A 160 -3.20 -29.45 -12.72
CA VAL A 160 -1.90 -29.97 -12.24
C VAL A 160 -1.07 -30.54 -13.37
N LYS A 161 -1.64 -31.46 -14.16
CA LYS A 161 -0.92 -32.11 -15.27
C LYS A 161 -0.37 -31.11 -16.30
N GLN A 162 -1.09 -30.00 -16.48
CA GLN A 162 -0.77 -28.96 -17.46
C GLN A 162 -0.15 -27.71 -16.82
N LEU A 163 0.22 -27.74 -15.53
CA LEU A 163 0.66 -26.56 -14.78
C LEU A 163 1.75 -25.78 -15.50
N ASP A 164 2.81 -26.45 -15.93
CA ASP A 164 3.96 -25.79 -16.59
C ASP A 164 3.58 -25.19 -17.96
N ASN A 165 2.62 -25.80 -18.68
CA ASN A 165 2.08 -25.26 -19.94
C ASN A 165 1.18 -24.04 -19.71
N ILE A 166 0.39 -24.02 -18.63
CA ILE A 166 -0.42 -22.85 -18.24
C ILE A 166 0.50 -21.71 -17.83
N LEU A 167 1.52 -21.98 -16.99
CA LEU A 167 2.50 -20.99 -16.54
C LEU A 167 3.25 -20.38 -17.73
N ALA A 168 3.69 -21.19 -18.71
CA ALA A 168 4.32 -20.69 -19.93
C ALA A 168 3.38 -19.81 -20.78
N ALA A 169 2.16 -20.28 -21.08
CA ALA A 169 1.23 -19.51 -21.91
C ALA A 169 0.79 -18.19 -21.26
N VAL A 170 0.63 -18.16 -19.93
CA VAL A 170 0.36 -16.91 -19.20
C VAL A 170 1.60 -16.01 -19.14
N HIS A 171 2.80 -16.57 -18.96
CA HIS A 171 4.06 -15.82 -19.00
C HIS A 171 4.21 -15.03 -20.30
N ASP A 172 3.94 -15.67 -21.44
CA ASP A 172 4.02 -15.04 -22.75
C ASP A 172 3.06 -13.84 -22.82
N VAL A 173 1.80 -14.04 -22.45
CA VAL A 173 0.77 -12.97 -22.40
C VAL A 173 1.19 -11.80 -21.51
N LEU A 174 1.76 -12.04 -20.32
CA LEU A 174 2.20 -10.96 -19.42
C LEU A 174 3.36 -10.12 -19.98
N ASN A 175 4.26 -10.73 -20.76
CA ASN A 175 5.47 -10.09 -21.31
C ASN A 175 5.21 -9.29 -22.60
N GLU A 176 4.05 -9.44 -23.22
CA GLU A 176 3.67 -8.67 -24.41
C GLU A 176 3.66 -7.17 -24.12
N SER A 177 4.38 -6.41 -24.95
CA SER A 177 4.73 -5.01 -24.65
C SER A 177 3.75 -3.98 -25.21
N SER A 178 2.62 -4.43 -25.75
CA SER A 178 1.60 -3.53 -26.32
C SER A 178 0.66 -3.01 -25.25
N LYS A 179 0.62 -1.68 -25.06
CA LYS A 179 -0.32 -1.02 -24.15
C LYS A 179 -1.79 -1.32 -24.48
N LEU A 180 -2.11 -1.62 -25.76
CA LEU A 180 -3.45 -2.01 -26.20
C LEU A 180 -3.90 -3.37 -25.62
N LEU A 181 -2.98 -4.16 -25.09
CA LEU A 181 -3.22 -5.47 -24.48
C LEU A 181 -3.25 -5.41 -22.95
N GLN A 182 -3.30 -4.22 -22.34
CA GLN A 182 -3.23 -4.10 -20.88
C GLN A 182 -4.37 -4.83 -20.16
N GLU A 183 -5.60 -4.82 -20.69
CA GLU A 183 -6.71 -5.60 -20.11
C GLU A 183 -6.44 -7.11 -20.20
N LEU A 184 -5.97 -7.60 -21.36
CA LEU A 184 -5.59 -8.99 -21.58
C LEU A 184 -4.49 -9.44 -20.58
N ARG A 185 -3.49 -8.59 -20.35
CA ARG A 185 -2.39 -8.82 -19.41
C ARG A 185 -2.90 -8.88 -17.96
N GLN A 186 -3.75 -7.94 -17.53
CA GLN A 186 -4.33 -7.96 -16.19
C GLN A 186 -5.20 -9.21 -15.96
N GLU A 187 -5.97 -9.62 -16.96
CA GLU A 187 -6.79 -10.84 -16.87
C GLU A 187 -5.93 -12.12 -16.87
N GLY A 188 -4.78 -12.12 -17.57
CA GLY A 188 -3.75 -13.15 -17.44
C GLY A 188 -3.15 -13.23 -16.04
N ALA A 189 -2.86 -12.10 -15.40
CA ALA A 189 -2.39 -12.04 -14.01
C ALA A 189 -3.47 -12.53 -13.03
N CYS A 190 -4.74 -12.22 -13.31
CA CYS A 190 -5.88 -12.74 -12.56
C CYS A 190 -5.97 -14.28 -12.66
N CYS A 191 -5.80 -14.85 -13.86
CA CYS A 191 -5.74 -16.29 -14.08
C CYS A 191 -4.59 -16.95 -13.28
N LEU A 192 -3.40 -16.34 -13.26
CA LEU A 192 -2.24 -16.85 -12.52
C LEU A 192 -2.48 -16.87 -11.00
N GLY A 193 -3.07 -15.81 -10.44
CA GLY A 193 -3.43 -15.76 -9.02
C GLY A 193 -4.51 -16.78 -8.65
N LEU A 194 -5.54 -16.92 -9.49
CA LEU A 194 -6.60 -17.92 -9.30
C LEU A 194 -6.09 -19.36 -9.46
N LEU A 195 -5.12 -19.61 -10.35
CA LEU A 195 -4.47 -20.91 -10.51
C LEU A 195 -3.74 -21.32 -9.22
N CYS A 196 -3.00 -20.39 -8.62
CA CYS A 196 -2.33 -20.60 -7.33
C CYS A 196 -3.31 -20.94 -6.21
N ALA A 197 -4.45 -20.23 -6.13
CA ALA A 197 -5.50 -20.52 -5.16
C ALA A 197 -6.18 -21.89 -5.41
N SER A 198 -6.58 -22.18 -6.66
CA SER A 198 -7.20 -23.46 -7.04
C SER A 198 -6.30 -24.68 -6.78
N LEU A 199 -4.99 -24.50 -6.92
CA LEU A 199 -3.95 -25.51 -6.71
C LEU A 199 -3.13 -25.23 -5.44
N SER A 200 -3.79 -24.96 -4.31
CA SER A 200 -3.13 -24.56 -3.05
C SER A 200 -2.01 -25.50 -2.56
N TYR A 201 -2.00 -26.78 -2.97
CA TYR A 201 -0.93 -27.76 -2.67
C TYR A 201 0.33 -27.59 -3.55
N GLU A 202 0.19 -27.01 -4.75
CA GLU A 202 1.31 -26.60 -5.63
C GLU A 202 1.73 -25.15 -5.38
N ALA A 203 1.12 -24.46 -4.41
CA ALA A 203 1.32 -23.02 -4.19
C ALA A 203 2.79 -22.65 -3.98
N GLU A 204 3.61 -23.50 -3.36
CA GLU A 204 5.05 -23.26 -3.20
C GLU A 204 5.77 -23.18 -4.55
N LYS A 205 5.50 -24.14 -5.46
CA LYS A 205 6.05 -24.17 -6.82
C LYS A 205 5.60 -22.92 -7.59
N ILE A 206 4.32 -22.55 -7.49
CA ILE A 206 3.74 -21.42 -8.22
C ILE A 206 4.30 -20.09 -7.69
N PHE A 207 4.35 -19.86 -6.37
CA PHE A 207 4.93 -18.64 -5.80
C PHE A 207 6.43 -18.52 -6.10
N LYS A 208 7.22 -19.59 -5.98
CA LYS A 208 8.64 -19.60 -6.38
C LYS A 208 8.81 -19.20 -7.85
N TRP A 209 7.95 -19.72 -8.73
CA TRP A 209 7.95 -19.34 -10.14
C TRP A 209 7.57 -17.88 -10.36
N ILE A 210 6.52 -17.37 -9.68
CA ILE A 210 6.08 -15.97 -9.78
C ILE A 210 7.21 -15.01 -9.36
N PHE A 211 7.82 -15.24 -8.20
CA PHE A 211 8.88 -14.36 -7.70
C PHE A 211 10.17 -14.48 -8.52
N SER A 212 10.53 -15.68 -9.00
CA SER A 212 11.63 -15.84 -9.96
C SER A 212 11.39 -15.04 -11.25
N LYS A 213 10.17 -15.08 -11.81
CA LYS A 213 9.82 -14.30 -13.00
C LYS A 213 9.77 -12.79 -12.74
N PHE A 214 9.29 -12.36 -11.58
CA PHE A 214 9.37 -10.97 -11.11
C PHE A 214 10.83 -10.48 -11.12
N SER A 215 11.73 -11.16 -10.41
CA SER A 215 13.13 -10.75 -10.28
C SER A 215 13.91 -10.80 -11.61
N SER A 216 13.52 -11.68 -12.54
CA SER A 216 14.10 -11.73 -13.88
C SER A 216 13.63 -10.61 -14.83
N SER A 217 12.57 -9.86 -14.47
CA SER A 217 11.98 -8.85 -15.35
C SER A 217 12.68 -7.50 -15.20
N ALA A 218 13.21 -6.98 -16.30
CA ALA A 218 13.67 -5.59 -16.41
C ALA A 218 12.53 -4.57 -16.63
N LYS A 219 11.27 -5.02 -16.81
CA LYS A 219 10.11 -4.15 -17.08
C LYS A 219 9.19 -4.07 -15.87
N ASP A 220 8.98 -2.87 -15.34
CA ASP A 220 8.14 -2.68 -14.15
C ASP A 220 6.66 -2.94 -14.43
N GLU A 221 6.17 -2.64 -15.63
CA GLU A 221 4.81 -3.04 -16.06
C GLU A 221 4.58 -4.56 -15.97
N VAL A 222 5.62 -5.38 -16.18
CA VAL A 222 5.56 -6.84 -16.04
C VAL A 222 5.71 -7.27 -14.58
N LYS A 223 6.61 -6.63 -13.81
CA LYS A 223 6.74 -6.81 -12.35
C LYS A 223 5.40 -6.54 -11.64
N LEU A 224 4.71 -5.46 -12.00
CA LEU A 224 3.37 -5.09 -11.49
C LEU A 224 2.33 -6.18 -11.73
N LEU A 225 2.38 -6.88 -12.88
CA LEU A 225 1.47 -7.98 -13.20
C LEU A 225 1.73 -9.21 -12.31
N TYR A 226 2.98 -9.54 -11.99
CA TYR A 226 3.28 -10.60 -11.02
C TYR A 226 2.82 -10.25 -9.60
N LEU A 227 2.97 -8.99 -9.17
CA LEU A 227 2.39 -8.54 -7.89
C LEU A 227 0.84 -8.55 -7.91
N CYS A 228 0.20 -8.20 -9.03
CA CYS A 228 -1.25 -8.39 -9.18
C CYS A 228 -1.66 -9.86 -9.06
N ALA A 229 -0.89 -10.80 -9.63
CA ALA A 229 -1.15 -12.24 -9.50
C ALA A 229 -0.96 -12.73 -8.05
N THR A 230 0.10 -12.30 -7.37
CA THR A 230 0.36 -12.59 -5.95
C THR A 230 -0.78 -12.07 -5.07
N TYR A 231 -1.15 -10.79 -5.23
CA TYR A 231 -2.29 -10.18 -4.54
C TYR A 231 -3.58 -10.99 -4.78
N LYS A 232 -3.87 -11.37 -6.05
CA LYS A 232 -5.08 -12.11 -6.39
C LYS A 232 -5.12 -13.50 -5.77
N ALA A 233 -3.98 -14.20 -5.68
CA ALA A 233 -3.87 -15.48 -4.98
C ALA A 233 -4.20 -15.31 -3.48
N LEU A 234 -3.55 -14.35 -2.82
CA LEU A 234 -3.74 -14.04 -1.39
C LEU A 234 -5.19 -13.67 -1.09
N GLU A 235 -5.79 -12.77 -1.88
CA GLU A 235 -7.18 -12.33 -1.75
C GLU A 235 -8.17 -13.50 -1.91
N THR A 236 -7.95 -14.40 -2.89
CA THR A 236 -8.86 -15.52 -3.18
C THR A 236 -8.88 -16.57 -2.08
N VAL A 237 -7.73 -16.83 -1.45
CA VAL A 237 -7.65 -17.71 -0.27
C VAL A 237 -8.18 -17.00 0.98
N GLY A 238 -7.77 -15.75 1.19
CA GLY A 238 -8.12 -14.95 2.36
C GLY A 238 -7.85 -15.69 3.67
N GLU A 239 -8.81 -15.60 4.59
CA GLU A 239 -8.71 -16.16 5.95
C GLU A 239 -8.88 -17.70 6.00
N LYS A 240 -9.04 -18.39 4.86
CA LYS A 240 -9.12 -19.87 4.79
C LYS A 240 -7.82 -20.58 5.13
N LYS A 241 -6.71 -19.84 5.30
CA LYS A 241 -5.39 -20.34 5.73
C LYS A 241 -4.78 -21.45 4.85
N ALA A 242 -5.24 -21.60 3.61
CA ALA A 242 -4.78 -22.63 2.67
C ALA A 242 -3.30 -22.50 2.26
N PHE A 243 -2.70 -21.32 2.44
CA PHE A 243 -1.28 -21.06 2.17
C PHE A 243 -0.40 -21.07 3.43
N SER A 244 -0.88 -21.58 4.58
CA SER A 244 -0.13 -21.52 5.85
C SER A 244 1.29 -22.10 5.78
N SER A 245 1.50 -23.21 5.06
CA SER A 245 2.82 -23.82 4.90
C SER A 245 3.80 -23.01 4.04
N VAL A 246 3.30 -22.15 3.15
CA VAL A 246 4.10 -21.38 2.19
C VAL A 246 4.17 -19.89 2.52
N MET A 247 3.41 -19.42 3.51
CA MET A 247 3.29 -17.98 3.78
C MET A 247 4.61 -17.35 4.22
N GLN A 248 5.48 -18.08 4.92
CA GLN A 248 6.80 -17.58 5.27
C GLN A 248 7.65 -17.29 4.02
N LEU A 249 7.64 -18.17 3.02
CA LEU A 249 8.29 -17.95 1.73
C LEU A 249 7.71 -16.72 1.01
N VAL A 250 6.39 -16.58 1.01
CA VAL A 250 5.70 -15.44 0.40
C VAL A 250 6.08 -14.13 1.08
N MET A 251 6.07 -14.07 2.42
CA MET A 251 6.44 -12.87 3.17
C MET A 251 7.90 -12.49 2.96
N THR A 252 8.84 -13.44 3.07
CA THR A 252 10.27 -13.19 2.81
C THR A 252 10.52 -12.71 1.37
N SER A 253 9.78 -13.24 0.39
CA SER A 253 9.87 -12.77 -0.99
C SER A 253 9.32 -11.34 -1.16
N LEU A 254 8.19 -11.02 -0.52
CA LEU A 254 7.61 -9.67 -0.54
C LEU A 254 8.48 -8.64 0.18
N GLN A 255 9.11 -9.01 1.30
CA GLN A 255 10.05 -8.15 2.02
C GLN A 255 11.28 -7.84 1.17
N SER A 256 11.90 -8.86 0.56
CA SER A 256 13.01 -8.66 -0.38
C SER A 256 12.62 -7.82 -1.60
N ILE A 257 11.37 -7.91 -2.08
CA ILE A 257 10.87 -7.01 -3.13
C ILE A 257 10.73 -5.57 -2.58
N LEU A 258 10.16 -5.40 -1.38
CA LEU A 258 9.95 -4.09 -0.74
C LEU A 258 11.28 -3.34 -0.50
N GLU A 259 12.34 -4.05 -0.13
CA GLU A 259 13.71 -3.49 0.00
C GLU A 259 14.30 -2.96 -1.31
N ASN A 260 13.76 -3.41 -2.46
CA ASN A 260 14.28 -3.10 -3.79
C ASN A 260 13.26 -2.35 -4.68
N VAL A 261 12.16 -1.80 -4.12
CA VAL A 261 11.26 -0.93 -4.89
C VAL A 261 11.80 0.50 -4.98
N ASP A 262 11.83 1.02 -6.20
CA ASP A 262 12.28 2.36 -6.57
C ASP A 262 11.15 3.22 -7.18
N THR A 263 10.01 2.61 -7.51
CA THR A 263 8.85 3.26 -8.11
C THR A 263 7.61 3.20 -7.21
N PRO A 264 6.83 4.30 -7.09
CA PRO A 264 5.59 4.35 -6.31
C PRO A 264 4.58 3.25 -6.68
N GLU A 265 4.49 2.88 -7.96
CA GLU A 265 3.57 1.87 -8.46
C GLU A 265 3.92 0.47 -7.93
N LEU A 266 5.22 0.11 -7.91
CA LEU A 266 5.69 -1.17 -7.35
C LEU A 266 5.49 -1.21 -5.84
N LEU A 267 5.83 -0.13 -5.13
CA LEU A 267 5.54 0.03 -3.70
C LEU A 267 4.05 -0.22 -3.42
N CYS A 268 3.16 0.51 -4.10
CA CYS A 268 1.70 0.38 -3.93
C CYS A 268 1.19 -1.06 -4.10
N LYS A 269 1.77 -1.84 -5.02
CA LYS A 269 1.36 -3.24 -5.26
C LYS A 269 2.00 -4.23 -4.30
N CYS A 270 3.27 -4.02 -3.91
CA CYS A 270 3.96 -4.85 -2.93
C CYS A 270 3.29 -4.71 -1.55
N VAL A 271 3.08 -3.48 -1.08
CA VAL A 271 2.47 -3.20 0.22
C VAL A 271 1.05 -3.75 0.29
N LYS A 272 0.25 -3.67 -0.77
CA LYS A 272 -1.08 -4.31 -0.83
C LYS A 272 -1.03 -5.84 -0.64
N CYS A 273 0.03 -6.50 -1.10
CA CYS A 273 0.23 -7.92 -0.79
C CYS A 273 0.59 -8.12 0.69
N ILE A 274 1.52 -7.31 1.23
CA ILE A 274 1.97 -7.38 2.61
C ILE A 274 0.82 -7.12 3.60
N LEU A 275 -0.05 -6.15 3.36
CA LEU A 275 -1.22 -5.88 4.19
C LEU A 275 -2.23 -7.05 4.21
N LEU A 276 -2.38 -7.79 3.11
CA LEU A 276 -3.16 -9.03 3.11
C LEU A 276 -2.49 -10.14 3.96
N VAL A 277 -1.16 -10.23 3.94
CA VAL A 277 -0.41 -11.15 4.82
C VAL A 277 -0.56 -10.74 6.28
N ALA A 278 -0.43 -9.45 6.61
CA ALA A 278 -0.63 -8.91 7.95
C ALA A 278 -2.03 -9.23 8.50
N ARG A 279 -3.08 -9.09 7.69
CA ARG A 279 -4.46 -9.45 8.05
C ARG A 279 -4.65 -10.96 8.23
N CYS A 280 -4.26 -11.78 7.25
CA CYS A 280 -4.63 -13.20 7.22
C CYS A 280 -3.67 -14.11 8.02
N TYR A 281 -2.42 -13.69 8.16
CA TYR A 281 -1.32 -14.41 8.80
C TYR A 281 -0.47 -13.48 9.70
N PRO A 282 -1.10 -12.82 10.70
CA PRO A 282 -0.44 -11.78 11.51
C PRO A 282 0.85 -12.25 12.20
N HIS A 283 0.92 -13.52 12.60
CA HIS A 283 2.10 -14.15 13.20
C HIS A 283 3.31 -14.24 12.26
N ILE A 284 3.09 -14.28 10.94
CA ILE A 284 4.17 -14.24 9.93
C ILE A 284 4.60 -12.79 9.70
N PHE A 285 3.65 -11.85 9.63
CA PHE A 285 3.96 -10.44 9.44
C PHE A 285 4.67 -9.82 10.66
N SER A 286 4.32 -10.23 11.89
CA SER A 286 4.86 -9.62 13.12
C SER A 286 6.40 -9.66 13.21
N THR A 287 7.05 -10.64 12.60
CA THR A 287 8.53 -10.74 12.57
C THR A 287 9.18 -9.83 11.53
N ASN A 288 8.42 -9.26 10.60
CA ASN A 288 8.86 -8.37 9.52
C ASN A 288 8.32 -6.94 9.72
N PHE A 289 7.54 -6.69 10.77
CA PHE A 289 6.81 -5.43 10.99
C PHE A 289 7.73 -4.21 11.02
N ARG A 290 8.83 -4.28 11.78
CA ARG A 290 9.79 -3.17 11.91
C ARG A 290 10.45 -2.84 10.57
N ASP A 291 10.87 -3.85 9.82
CA ASP A 291 11.54 -3.68 8.52
C ASP A 291 10.58 -3.17 7.42
N THR A 292 9.31 -3.60 7.46
CA THR A 292 8.25 -3.02 6.61
C THR A 292 7.99 -1.55 6.97
N VAL A 293 7.94 -1.23 8.27
CA VAL A 293 7.71 0.15 8.75
C VAL A 293 8.85 1.07 8.40
N ASP A 294 10.11 0.67 8.57
CA ASP A 294 11.29 1.49 8.28
C ASP A 294 11.29 2.00 6.83
N ILE A 295 11.02 1.09 5.88
CA ILE A 295 10.89 1.43 4.45
C ILE A 295 9.71 2.38 4.23
N LEU A 296 8.52 2.07 4.76
CA LEU A 296 7.33 2.91 4.60
C LEU A 296 7.49 4.31 5.21
N VAL A 297 8.17 4.41 6.36
CA VAL A 297 8.54 5.68 6.99
C VAL A 297 9.46 6.48 6.08
N GLY A 298 10.48 5.85 5.47
CA GLY A 298 11.33 6.49 4.47
C GLY A 298 10.55 7.10 3.31
N TRP A 299 9.62 6.33 2.72
CA TRP A 299 8.71 6.81 1.66
C TRP A 299 7.73 7.90 2.12
N HIS A 300 7.45 8.01 3.43
CA HIS A 300 6.58 9.05 3.99
C HIS A 300 7.35 10.36 4.32
N ILE A 301 8.62 10.23 4.73
CA ILE A 301 9.53 11.35 5.04
C ILE A 301 10.07 12.01 3.77
N ASP A 302 10.20 11.27 2.66
CA ASP A 302 10.63 11.81 1.37
C ASP A 302 9.68 12.91 0.87
N HIS A 303 10.09 14.16 1.08
CA HIS A 303 9.34 15.37 0.73
C HIS A 303 9.25 15.61 -0.78
N THR A 304 9.96 14.83 -1.60
CA THR A 304 9.84 14.88 -3.07
C THR A 304 8.65 14.05 -3.59
N GLN A 305 8.07 13.18 -2.74
CA GLN A 305 6.94 12.35 -3.11
C GLN A 305 5.64 13.15 -3.26
N LYS A 306 4.74 12.64 -4.10
CA LYS A 306 3.40 13.23 -4.30
C LYS A 306 2.57 13.12 -3.01
N PRO A 307 1.79 14.15 -2.63
CA PRO A 307 0.92 14.10 -1.45
C PRO A 307 -0.04 12.89 -1.43
N SER A 308 -0.53 12.47 -2.60
CA SER A 308 -1.39 11.29 -2.74
C SER A 308 -0.68 9.95 -2.48
N LEU A 309 0.66 9.89 -2.57
CA LEU A 309 1.44 8.72 -2.14
C LEU A 309 1.65 8.75 -0.63
N THR A 310 2.10 9.88 -0.07
CA THR A 310 2.34 9.99 1.37
C THR A 310 1.05 9.78 2.17
N GLN A 311 -0.11 10.23 1.66
CA GLN A 311 -1.41 9.95 2.25
C GLN A 311 -1.77 8.44 2.21
N GLN A 312 -1.47 7.74 1.11
CA GLN A 312 -1.66 6.29 1.03
C GLN A 312 -0.74 5.53 2.00
N VAL A 313 0.54 5.92 2.07
CA VAL A 313 1.51 5.35 3.02
C VAL A 313 1.06 5.58 4.47
N SER A 314 0.55 6.78 4.79
CA SER A 314 -0.04 7.07 6.10
C SER A 314 -1.20 6.13 6.44
N GLY A 315 -2.11 5.90 5.50
CA GLY A 315 -3.21 4.94 5.67
C GLY A 315 -2.75 3.49 5.84
N TRP A 316 -1.67 3.08 5.16
CA TRP A 316 -1.09 1.74 5.34
C TRP A 316 -0.44 1.59 6.72
N LEU A 317 0.35 2.56 7.16
CA LEU A 317 0.97 2.57 8.49
C LEU A 317 -0.11 2.50 9.60
N GLN A 318 -1.19 3.29 9.48
CA GLN A 318 -2.32 3.26 10.41
C GLN A 318 -3.06 1.92 10.41
N SER A 319 -3.21 1.27 9.24
CA SER A 319 -3.84 -0.06 9.16
C SER A 319 -3.08 -1.19 9.86
N LEU A 320 -1.84 -0.93 10.32
CA LEU A 320 -1.00 -1.84 11.08
C LEU A 320 -1.11 -1.65 12.61
N GLU A 321 -2.10 -0.90 13.12
CA GLU A 321 -2.33 -0.64 14.55
C GLU A 321 -2.05 -1.83 15.50
N PRO A 322 -2.52 -3.08 15.24
CA PRO A 322 -2.27 -4.19 16.14
C PRO A 322 -0.79 -4.52 16.37
N PHE A 323 0.08 -4.15 15.42
CA PHE A 323 1.52 -4.40 15.47
C PHE A 323 2.27 -3.24 16.17
N TRP A 324 1.87 -1.98 15.94
CA TRP A 324 2.36 -0.83 16.72
C TRP A 324 2.07 -1.00 18.22
N VAL A 325 0.84 -1.42 18.53
CA VAL A 325 0.38 -1.65 19.92
C VAL A 325 1.06 -2.88 20.56
N ALA A 326 1.46 -3.88 19.76
CA ALA A 326 2.22 -5.02 20.26
C ALA A 326 3.68 -4.67 20.61
N ASP A 327 4.22 -3.59 20.03
CA ASP A 327 5.62 -3.16 20.19
C ASP A 327 5.71 -1.66 20.49
N LEU A 328 5.06 -1.24 21.58
CA LEU A 328 5.07 0.15 22.03
C LEU A 328 6.48 0.68 22.33
N ALA A 329 7.42 -0.18 22.72
CA ALA A 329 8.81 0.20 22.96
C ALA A 329 9.53 0.64 21.67
N PHE A 330 9.34 -0.09 20.57
CA PHE A 330 9.79 0.36 19.25
C PHE A 330 9.10 1.67 18.86
N SER A 331 7.77 1.72 19.01
CA SER A 331 6.94 2.87 18.63
C SER A 331 7.37 4.17 19.33
N THR A 332 7.61 4.15 20.65
CA THR A 332 8.08 5.32 21.40
C THR A 332 9.54 5.68 21.09
N THR A 333 10.39 4.68 20.79
CA THR A 333 11.78 4.93 20.37
C THR A 333 11.83 5.63 19.02
N LEU A 334 10.99 5.23 18.07
CA LEU A 334 10.89 5.84 16.74
C LEU A 334 10.37 7.28 16.82
N LEU A 335 9.35 7.54 17.64
CA LEU A 335 8.87 8.90 17.90
C LEU A 335 9.96 9.78 18.53
N GLY A 336 10.77 9.23 19.45
CA GLY A 336 11.92 9.92 20.02
C GLY A 336 12.96 10.32 18.96
N GLN A 337 13.30 9.42 18.05
CA GLN A 337 14.23 9.69 16.94
C GLN A 337 13.73 10.79 16.01
N PHE A 338 12.44 10.77 15.63
CA PHE A 338 11.87 11.86 14.83
C PHE A 338 11.91 13.20 15.57
N LEU A 339 11.75 13.21 16.89
CA LEU A 339 11.78 14.43 17.70
C LEU A 339 13.21 15.01 17.81
N GLU A 340 14.21 14.14 17.99
CA GLU A 340 15.64 14.50 17.91
C GLU A 340 15.99 15.08 16.52
N ASP A 341 15.52 14.46 15.42
CA ASP A 341 15.71 14.96 14.06
C ASP A 341 15.02 16.33 13.84
N MET A 342 13.81 16.53 14.38
CA MET A 342 13.09 17.81 14.29
C MET A 342 13.85 18.93 15.01
N GLU A 343 14.36 18.67 16.21
CA GLU A 343 15.14 19.62 16.99
C GLU A 343 16.43 20.02 16.26
N ALA A 344 17.17 19.05 15.70
CA ALA A 344 18.35 19.31 14.89
C ALA A 344 18.04 20.24 13.68
N TYR A 345 16.95 19.99 12.93
CA TYR A 345 16.57 20.87 11.81
C TYR A 345 16.17 22.29 12.27
N ALA A 346 15.64 22.46 13.48
CA ALA A 346 15.31 23.80 14.01
C ALA A 346 16.57 24.56 14.51
N GLU A 347 17.54 23.84 15.07
CA GLU A 347 18.85 24.39 15.43
C GLU A 347 19.63 24.81 14.18
N ASP A 348 19.71 23.96 13.15
CA ASP A 348 20.30 24.26 11.83
C ASP A 348 19.72 25.55 11.22
N LEU A 349 18.38 25.67 11.19
CA LEU A 349 17.69 26.86 10.67
C LEU A 349 18.05 28.12 11.45
N SER A 350 18.24 28.01 12.77
CA SER A 350 18.63 29.12 13.64
C SER A 350 20.06 29.58 13.36
N HIS A 351 21.00 28.64 13.18
CA HIS A 351 22.38 28.95 12.78
C HIS A 351 22.47 29.62 11.40
N VAL A 352 21.70 29.14 10.42
CA VAL A 352 21.69 29.76 9.07
C VAL A 352 21.29 31.24 9.10
N ALA A 353 20.38 31.63 9.98
CA ALA A 353 19.91 33.02 10.07
C ALA A 353 20.73 33.91 11.03
N SER A 354 21.46 33.34 11.99
CA SER A 354 22.40 34.12 12.81
C SER A 354 23.56 34.67 11.98
N GLY A 355 23.87 34.03 10.84
CA GLY A 355 25.00 34.40 9.99
C GLY A 355 26.36 34.07 10.62
N GLU A 356 26.37 33.31 11.70
CA GLU A 356 27.56 32.63 12.21
C GLU A 356 28.09 31.68 11.13
N SER A 357 29.37 31.30 11.21
CA SER A 357 30.03 30.51 10.16
C SER A 357 29.34 29.15 9.99
N VAL A 358 28.44 29.09 9.02
CA VAL A 358 27.66 27.91 8.66
C VAL A 358 28.66 26.82 8.26
N ASP A 359 28.66 25.72 8.99
CA ASP A 359 29.42 24.53 8.61
C ASP A 359 28.93 24.07 7.23
N GLU A 360 29.82 23.64 6.33
CA GLU A 360 29.43 23.37 4.92
C GLU A 360 28.40 22.23 4.80
N ASP A 361 28.26 21.42 5.86
CA ASP A 361 27.29 20.34 5.99
C ASP A 361 25.85 20.79 6.39
N VAL A 362 25.62 22.04 6.82
CA VAL A 362 24.30 22.50 7.27
C VAL A 362 23.35 22.71 6.07
N PRO A 363 22.19 22.01 6.00
CA PRO A 363 21.28 22.11 4.88
C PRO A 363 20.56 23.47 4.82
N PRO A 364 20.38 24.06 3.61
CA PRO A 364 19.70 25.34 3.47
C PRO A 364 18.19 25.23 3.82
N PRO A 365 17.53 26.35 4.17
CA PRO A 365 16.12 26.33 4.61
C PRO A 365 15.14 25.73 3.59
N SER A 366 15.47 25.84 2.30
CA SER A 366 14.73 25.21 1.19
C SER A 366 14.73 23.68 1.21
N VAL A 367 15.65 23.05 1.96
CA VAL A 367 15.73 21.61 2.20
C VAL A 367 15.26 21.26 3.61
N SER A 368 15.61 22.06 4.60
CA SER A 368 15.29 21.79 6.02
C SER A 368 13.79 21.96 6.32
N LEU A 369 13.12 23.00 5.81
CA LEU A 369 11.70 23.23 6.07
C LEU A 369 10.80 22.11 5.48
N PRO A 370 10.97 21.64 4.22
CA PRO A 370 10.20 20.50 3.72
C PRO A 370 10.43 19.19 4.49
N LYS A 371 11.65 18.95 4.97
CA LYS A 371 11.97 17.79 5.82
C LYS A 371 11.32 17.89 7.20
N LEU A 372 11.37 19.05 7.85
CA LEU A 372 10.71 19.31 9.13
C LEU A 372 9.19 19.09 9.01
N ALA A 373 8.56 19.62 7.95
CA ALA A 373 7.15 19.35 7.66
C ALA A 373 6.87 17.85 7.39
N ALA A 374 7.81 17.12 6.79
CA ALA A 374 7.66 15.67 6.57
C ALA A 374 7.79 14.85 7.86
N LEU A 375 8.72 15.22 8.74
CA LEU A 375 8.88 14.64 10.07
C LEU A 375 7.61 14.83 10.92
N LEU A 376 7.05 16.05 10.96
CA LEU A 376 5.80 16.33 11.65
C LEU A 376 4.62 15.47 11.13
N ARG A 377 4.51 15.30 9.80
CA ARG A 377 3.47 14.45 9.18
C ARG A 377 3.66 12.96 9.51
N VAL A 378 4.89 12.43 9.47
CA VAL A 378 5.12 11.00 9.80
C VAL A 378 4.97 10.75 11.30
N PHE A 379 5.39 11.69 12.14
CA PHE A 379 5.18 11.65 13.59
C PHE A 379 3.68 11.56 13.91
N SER A 380 2.88 12.47 13.37
CA SER A 380 1.42 12.45 13.48
C SER A 380 0.81 11.13 13.00
N THR A 381 1.34 10.58 11.90
CA THR A 381 0.94 9.27 11.37
C THR A 381 1.25 8.14 12.35
N VAL A 382 2.45 8.10 12.95
CA VAL A 382 2.81 7.04 13.92
C VAL A 382 1.96 7.15 15.19
N VAL A 383 1.71 8.35 15.72
CA VAL A 383 0.80 8.52 16.87
C VAL A 383 -0.62 8.03 16.53
N ARG A 384 -1.18 8.44 15.37
CA ARG A 384 -2.47 7.93 14.87
C ARG A 384 -2.46 6.40 14.67
N SER A 385 -1.32 5.82 14.30
CA SER A 385 -1.17 4.36 14.10
C SER A 385 -1.09 3.57 15.40
N ILE A 386 -0.82 4.21 16.55
CA ILE A 386 -0.94 3.61 17.88
C ILE A 386 -2.40 3.72 18.40
N GLY A 387 -3.18 4.69 17.88
CA GLY A 387 -4.59 4.86 18.18
C GLY A 387 -4.87 5.19 19.65
N GLU A 388 -6.01 4.72 20.18
CA GLU A 388 -6.43 4.90 21.59
C GLU A 388 -5.44 4.37 22.63
N ARG A 389 -4.40 3.63 22.20
CA ARG A 389 -3.33 3.11 23.05
C ARG A 389 -2.23 4.14 23.30
N PHE A 390 -2.20 5.23 22.54
CA PHE A 390 -1.40 6.41 22.86
C PHE A 390 -2.15 7.26 23.89
N SER A 391 -2.20 6.79 25.13
CA SER A 391 -2.91 7.48 26.22
C SER A 391 -2.24 7.22 27.58
N PRO A 392 -1.96 8.28 28.38
CA PRO A 392 -1.40 8.16 29.73
C PRO A 392 -2.11 7.18 30.66
N ILE A 393 -3.43 7.01 30.49
CA ILE A 393 -4.30 6.17 31.32
C ILE A 393 -3.89 4.69 31.25
N ARG A 394 -3.23 4.27 30.16
CA ARG A 394 -2.77 2.88 29.96
C ARG A 394 -1.46 2.55 30.70
N GLY A 395 -0.76 3.56 31.23
CA GLY A 395 0.52 3.40 31.91
C GLY A 395 1.72 3.24 30.96
N PRO A 396 2.91 2.95 31.49
CA PRO A 396 4.17 2.94 30.74
C PRO A 396 4.14 2.05 29.47
N PRO A 397 4.85 2.45 28.39
CA PRO A 397 5.80 3.57 28.31
C PRO A 397 5.16 4.95 28.14
N ILE A 398 3.88 5.03 27.79
CA ILE A 398 3.20 6.29 27.47
C ILE A 398 2.58 6.86 28.75
N THR A 399 3.24 7.86 29.32
CA THR A 399 2.81 8.55 30.56
C THR A 399 2.39 9.98 30.26
N GLU A 400 1.69 10.63 31.19
CA GLU A 400 1.31 12.04 31.10
C GLU A 400 2.55 12.94 30.89
N ALA A 401 3.60 12.71 31.65
CA ALA A 401 4.88 13.40 31.51
C ALA A 401 5.52 13.19 30.13
N TYR A 402 5.45 11.97 29.56
CA TYR A 402 5.98 11.69 28.22
C TYR A 402 5.20 12.44 27.13
N VAL A 403 3.86 12.37 27.13
CA VAL A 403 3.04 13.04 26.12
C VAL A 403 3.18 14.57 26.23
N THR A 404 3.29 15.10 27.45
CA THR A 404 3.49 16.53 27.71
C THR A 404 4.87 17.03 27.27
N ASP A 405 5.94 16.28 27.56
CA ASP A 405 7.30 16.59 27.07
C ASP A 405 7.37 16.62 25.54
N VAL A 406 6.84 15.57 24.90
CA VAL A 406 6.74 15.44 23.45
C VAL A 406 5.98 16.62 22.83
N LEU A 407 4.80 16.96 23.36
CA LEU A 407 3.99 18.08 22.92
C LEU A 407 4.74 19.42 23.03
N TYR A 408 5.44 19.64 24.15
CA TYR A 408 6.20 20.87 24.36
C TYR A 408 7.45 20.96 23.47
N ARG A 409 8.15 19.86 23.23
CA ARG A 409 9.30 19.81 22.32
C ARG A 409 8.89 20.06 20.87
N VAL A 410 7.79 19.44 20.39
CA VAL A 410 7.21 19.73 19.06
C VAL A 410 6.88 21.21 18.90
N MET A 411 6.12 21.80 19.84
CA MET A 411 5.77 23.23 19.75
C MET A 411 7.01 24.13 19.82
N ARG A 412 7.97 23.87 20.71
CA ARG A 412 9.20 24.67 20.83
C ARG A 412 10.04 24.62 19.55
N CYS A 413 10.24 23.43 18.98
CA CYS A 413 10.93 23.22 17.71
C CYS A 413 10.29 24.05 16.58
N VAL A 414 8.97 23.96 16.43
CA VAL A 414 8.24 24.66 15.36
C VAL A 414 8.22 26.17 15.58
N THR A 415 8.04 26.65 16.80
CA THR A 415 8.10 28.07 17.13
C THR A 415 9.50 28.64 16.85
N ALA A 416 10.57 27.93 17.22
CA ALA A 416 11.94 28.35 16.93
C ALA A 416 12.19 28.44 15.41
N ALA A 417 11.81 27.42 14.63
CA ALA A 417 11.92 27.46 13.17
C ALA A 417 11.12 28.62 12.56
N ASN A 418 9.90 28.87 13.05
CA ASN A 418 8.98 29.90 12.53
C ASN A 418 9.40 31.34 12.88
N GLN A 419 10.06 31.55 14.02
CA GLN A 419 10.66 32.86 14.37
C GLN A 419 11.71 33.32 13.36
N VAL A 420 12.30 32.36 12.64
CA VAL A 420 13.39 32.59 11.69
C VAL A 420 12.90 32.54 10.23
N PHE A 421 12.12 31.51 9.88
CA PHE A 421 11.58 31.31 8.54
C PHE A 421 10.10 30.90 8.60
N PHE A 422 9.21 31.82 8.23
CA PHE A 422 7.78 31.52 8.12
C PHE A 422 7.51 30.44 7.07
N SER A 423 6.77 29.39 7.45
CA SER A 423 6.42 28.29 6.54
C SER A 423 5.05 27.70 6.86
N GLU A 424 4.03 28.05 6.05
CA GLU A 424 2.67 27.50 6.17
C GLU A 424 2.65 25.96 6.15
N ALA A 425 3.54 25.32 5.37
CA ALA A 425 3.61 23.86 5.27
C ALA A 425 4.11 23.20 6.57
N VAL A 426 5.09 23.82 7.26
CA VAL A 426 5.56 23.35 8.57
C VAL A 426 4.48 23.57 9.63
N LEU A 427 3.90 24.76 9.68
CA LEU A 427 2.87 25.11 10.67
C LEU A 427 1.59 24.26 10.51
N THR A 428 1.15 23.99 9.27
CA THR A 428 -0.01 23.11 9.01
C THR A 428 0.25 21.70 9.54
N ALA A 429 1.43 21.13 9.27
CA ALA A 429 1.82 19.82 9.77
C ALA A 429 2.01 19.80 11.30
N ALA A 430 2.46 20.91 11.89
CA ALA A 430 2.61 21.08 13.33
C ALA A 430 1.26 21.17 14.05
N ASN A 431 0.29 21.93 13.52
CA ASN A 431 -1.06 22.04 14.07
C ASN A 431 -1.78 20.67 14.06
N GLU A 432 -1.60 19.88 13.00
CA GLU A 432 -2.05 18.48 12.98
C GLU A 432 -1.38 17.62 14.07
N CYS A 433 -0.06 17.75 14.26
CA CYS A 433 0.71 17.00 15.24
C CYS A 433 0.29 17.33 16.67
N VAL A 434 0.23 18.63 16.98
CA VAL A 434 -0.26 19.18 18.25
C VAL A 434 -1.69 18.71 18.52
N GLY A 435 -2.58 18.78 17.53
CA GLY A 435 -3.97 18.34 17.69
C GLY A 435 -4.10 16.84 18.01
N VAL A 436 -3.28 15.99 17.41
CA VAL A 436 -3.24 14.55 17.72
C VAL A 436 -2.70 14.28 19.13
N LEU A 437 -1.66 15.03 19.56
CA LEU A 437 -1.09 14.91 20.89
C LEU A 437 -2.05 15.42 21.98
N LEU A 438 -2.74 16.54 21.75
CA LEU A 438 -3.78 17.07 22.64
C LEU A 438 -4.96 16.11 22.75
N GLY A 439 -5.47 15.57 21.64
CA GLY A 439 -6.56 14.59 21.63
C GLY A 439 -6.20 13.24 22.27
N SER A 440 -4.94 13.03 22.64
CA SER A 440 -4.45 11.85 23.37
C SER A 440 -4.44 12.04 24.90
N LEU A 441 -4.61 13.27 25.38
CA LEU A 441 -4.65 13.65 26.78
C LEU A 441 -6.11 13.69 27.28
N ASP A 442 -6.33 13.35 28.55
CA ASP A 442 -7.66 13.42 29.17
C ASP A 442 -7.98 14.88 29.55
N PRO A 443 -9.19 15.42 29.27
CA PRO A 443 -9.57 16.79 29.65
C PRO A 443 -9.50 17.11 31.15
N SER A 444 -9.39 16.10 32.02
CA SER A 444 -9.17 16.27 33.47
C SER A 444 -7.70 16.46 33.86
N MET A 445 -6.75 16.31 32.93
CA MET A 445 -5.32 16.50 33.17
C MET A 445 -4.99 18.00 33.19
N THR A 446 -4.33 18.47 34.25
CA THR A 446 -3.82 19.84 34.35
C THR A 446 -2.55 20.02 33.51
N ILE A 447 -2.72 20.04 32.18
CA ILE A 447 -1.71 20.48 31.23
C ILE A 447 -1.42 21.98 31.51
N HIS A 448 -0.17 22.44 31.40
CA HIS A 448 0.08 23.88 31.35
C HIS A 448 -0.39 24.42 29.99
N CYS A 449 -1.66 24.83 29.92
CA CYS A 449 -2.32 25.27 28.70
C CYS A 449 -1.70 26.55 28.11
N ASP A 450 -1.02 27.36 28.92
CA ASP A 450 -0.44 28.65 28.52
C ASP A 450 0.35 28.57 27.21
N MET A 451 1.25 27.57 27.07
CA MET A 451 2.07 27.46 25.86
C MET A 451 1.27 27.04 24.61
N VAL A 452 0.21 26.23 24.78
CA VAL A 452 -0.71 25.84 23.70
C VAL A 452 -1.57 27.03 23.26
N ILE A 453 -2.08 27.78 24.24
CA ILE A 453 -2.89 28.99 24.03
C ILE A 453 -2.06 30.05 23.30
N THR A 454 -0.83 30.35 23.77
CA THR A 454 0.09 31.27 23.08
C THR A 454 0.40 30.78 21.67
N TYR A 455 0.72 29.50 21.49
CA TYR A 455 1.01 28.92 20.17
C TYR A 455 -0.16 29.02 19.17
N GLY A 456 -1.40 28.89 19.63
CA GLY A 456 -2.60 29.07 18.80
C GLY A 456 -2.90 30.54 18.49
N LEU A 457 -2.75 31.43 19.47
CA LEU A 457 -3.03 32.87 19.31
C LEU A 457 -2.00 33.57 18.42
N ASP A 458 -0.70 33.28 18.59
CA ASP A 458 0.36 33.79 17.72
C ASP A 458 0.08 33.46 16.24
N GLN A 459 -0.43 32.26 15.96
CA GLN A 459 -0.79 31.86 14.60
C GLN A 459 -2.03 32.58 14.09
N LEU A 460 -3.06 32.76 14.93
CA LEU A 460 -4.29 33.46 14.58
C LEU A 460 -4.05 34.94 14.22
N GLU A 461 -3.17 35.62 14.95
CA GLU A 461 -2.82 37.02 14.65
C GLU A 461 -2.14 37.15 13.27
N ASN A 462 -1.37 36.14 12.86
CA ASN A 462 -0.55 36.15 11.66
C ASN A 462 -1.19 35.47 10.42
N CYS A 463 -2.28 34.70 10.55
CA CYS A 463 -2.82 33.90 9.45
C CYS A 463 -3.75 34.63 8.46
N GLN A 464 -3.92 35.96 8.57
CA GLN A 464 -4.98 36.72 7.87
C GLN A 464 -4.89 36.69 6.34
N THR A 465 -3.70 36.47 5.77
CA THR A 465 -3.45 36.46 4.31
C THR A 465 -2.88 35.14 3.79
N CYS A 466 -3.03 34.07 4.56
CA CYS A 466 -2.43 32.77 4.27
C CYS A 466 -3.30 31.84 3.41
N GLY A 467 -2.74 30.69 3.01
CA GLY A 467 -3.46 29.63 2.32
C GLY A 467 -4.60 29.02 3.15
N THR A 468 -5.68 28.61 2.47
CA THR A 468 -6.90 28.03 3.08
C THR A 468 -6.59 26.84 3.99
N ASP A 469 -5.69 25.94 3.58
CA ASP A 469 -5.37 24.72 4.33
C ASP A 469 -4.72 25.04 5.68
N TYR A 470 -3.83 26.04 5.72
CA TYR A 470 -3.23 26.52 6.96
C TYR A 470 -4.26 27.20 7.87
N ILE A 471 -5.13 28.07 7.32
CA ILE A 471 -6.21 28.71 8.10
C ILE A 471 -7.13 27.65 8.73
N ILE A 472 -7.50 26.60 7.98
CA ILE A 472 -8.28 25.48 8.52
C ILE A 472 -7.52 24.78 9.66
N SER A 473 -6.20 24.58 9.54
CA SER A 473 -5.40 23.97 10.61
C SER A 473 -5.38 24.81 11.90
N VAL A 474 -5.30 26.13 11.80
CA VAL A 474 -5.33 27.06 12.95
C VAL A 474 -6.70 27.04 13.62
N LEU A 475 -7.79 27.10 12.84
CA LEU A 475 -9.15 27.05 13.38
C LEU A 475 -9.46 25.71 14.06
N ASN A 476 -8.98 24.59 13.50
CA ASN A 476 -9.12 23.28 14.11
C ASN A 476 -8.34 23.20 15.44
N LEU A 477 -7.11 23.73 15.50
CA LEU A 477 -6.32 23.77 16.73
C LEU A 477 -7.00 24.57 17.84
N LEU A 478 -7.60 25.72 17.51
CA LEU A 478 -8.34 26.58 18.46
C LEU A 478 -9.70 26.00 18.90
N THR A 479 -10.12 24.86 18.33
CA THR A 479 -11.38 24.17 18.69
C THR A 479 -11.14 23.03 19.70
N LEU A 480 -9.89 22.65 19.93
CA LEU A 480 -9.47 21.64 20.91
C LEU A 480 -9.25 22.25 22.29
#